data_AF-A0A9X7A5K1-F1
#
_entry.id   AF-A0A9X7A5K1-F1
#
_cell.length_a   1.000
_cell.length_b   1.000
_cell.length_c   1.000
_cell.angle_alpha   90.00
_cell.angle_beta   90.00
_cell.angle_gamma   90.00
#
_symmetry.space_group_name_H-M   'P 1'
#
loop_
_entity.id
_entity.type
_entity.pdbx_description
1 polymer ?
#
loop_
_entity_poly.entity_id
_entity_poly.type
_entity_poly.pdbx_seq_one_letter_code
_entity_poly.pdbx_strand_id
1 'polypeptide(L)'
;MSSSIFLKKKKRSAVLLDKHHSIRLLKTNKKRIVNKRNNKIKGFEQLLVKELNEEMISTSNSTVNEISKHVNTVVIEGLPVTFLLKLGKEFFSDLEAVKYYYNSKHEDFYKNRSLLEESLQSSINNASSEEQLKVSEFISNK
;
A
#
# COMPACT_ATOMS: atom_id res chain seq x y z
N MET A 1 -0.71 52.34 53.21
CA MET A 1 0.69 51.91 53.38
C MET A 1 0.73 50.42 53.66
N SER A 2 1.80 49.78 53.20
CA SER A 2 2.11 48.34 53.10
C SER A 2 1.62 47.41 54.23
N SER A 3 1.10 46.24 53.84
CA SER A 3 1.57 44.96 54.40
C SER A 3 1.06 43.75 53.59
N SER A 4 1.96 43.19 52.77
CA SER A 4 2.23 41.75 52.67
C SER A 4 1.04 40.78 52.84
N ILE A 5 0.46 40.36 51.73
CA ILE A 5 -0.17 39.04 51.65
C ILE A 5 0.79 38.18 50.84
N PHE A 6 1.80 37.65 51.54
CA PHE A 6 2.49 36.44 51.14
C PHE A 6 1.44 35.37 50.85
N LEU A 7 1.06 35.20 49.58
CA LEU A 7 0.44 33.98 49.12
C LEU A 7 1.49 32.89 49.34
N LYS A 8 1.40 32.20 50.48
CA LYS A 8 2.10 30.95 50.75
C LYS A 8 1.95 30.11 49.48
N LYS A 9 3.04 29.98 48.71
CA LYS A 9 3.15 28.93 47.69
C LYS A 9 3.01 27.62 48.49
N LYS A 10 1.78 27.10 48.60
CA LYS A 10 1.55 25.72 48.98
C LYS A 10 2.34 24.94 47.95
N LYS A 11 3.50 24.43 48.35
CA LYS A 11 4.17 23.35 47.60
C LYS A 11 3.08 22.34 47.36
N ARG A 12 2.68 22.14 46.10
CA ARG A 12 1.78 21.05 45.74
C ARG A 12 2.54 19.81 46.15
N SER A 13 2.27 19.29 47.35
CA SER A 13 2.74 17.99 47.76
C SER A 13 2.25 17.06 46.66
N ALA A 14 3.18 16.38 46.00
CA ALA A 14 2.84 15.32 45.06
C ALA A 14 1.92 14.38 45.83
N VAL A 15 0.62 14.47 45.57
CA VAL A 15 -0.36 13.57 46.16
C VAL A 15 0.11 12.20 45.70
N LEU A 16 0.51 11.36 46.65
CA LEU A 16 0.83 9.96 46.38
C LEU A 16 -0.45 9.37 45.78
N LEU A 17 -0.51 9.34 44.46
CA LEU A 17 -1.63 8.77 43.75
C LEU A 17 -1.62 7.29 44.13
N ASP A 18 -2.71 6.85 44.75
CA ASP A 18 -2.91 5.44 45.07
C ASP A 18 -2.65 4.59 43.80
N LYS A 19 -2.01 3.43 43.95
CA LYS A 19 -1.56 2.59 42.82
C LYS A 19 -2.69 2.31 41.84
N HIS A 20 -3.91 2.13 42.33
CA HIS A 20 -5.09 1.91 41.50
C HIS A 20 -5.48 3.13 40.66
N HIS A 21 -5.30 4.34 41.21
CA HIS A 21 -5.61 5.59 40.53
C HIS A 21 -4.58 5.92 39.43
N SER A 22 -3.28 5.70 39.69
CA SER A 22 -2.24 5.88 38.68
C SER A 22 -2.40 4.90 37.51
N ILE A 23 -2.71 3.62 37.79
CA ILE A 23 -3.02 2.62 36.76
C ILE A 23 -4.25 3.02 35.93
N ARG A 24 -5.30 3.55 36.57
CA ARG A 24 -6.50 4.02 35.86
C ARG A 24 -6.17 5.18 34.91
N LEU A 25 -5.40 6.17 35.36
CA LEU A 25 -4.96 7.30 34.53
C LEU A 25 -4.10 6.87 33.34
N LEU A 26 -3.20 5.89 33.53
CA LEU A 26 -2.41 5.30 32.45
C LEU A 26 -3.30 4.59 31.42
N LYS A 27 -4.30 3.83 31.88
CA LYS A 27 -5.27 3.14 30.99
C LYS A 27 -6.11 4.15 30.19
N THR A 28 -6.62 5.21 30.82
CA THR A 28 -7.41 6.24 30.13
C THR A 28 -6.57 7.05 29.15
N ASN A 29 -5.33 7.39 29.50
CA ASN A 29 -4.40 8.05 28.59
C ASN A 29 -4.03 7.17 27.41
N LYS A 30 -3.77 5.86 27.63
CA LYS A 30 -3.56 4.90 26.54
C LYS A 30 -4.76 4.83 25.61
N LYS A 31 -5.98 4.73 26.14
CA LYS A 31 -7.23 4.73 25.35
C LYS A 31 -7.39 6.01 24.54
N ARG A 32 -7.09 7.18 25.15
CA ARG A 32 -7.14 8.48 24.46
C ARG A 32 -6.13 8.57 23.31
N ILE A 33 -4.89 8.11 23.52
CA ILE A 33 -3.84 8.10 22.47
C ILE A 33 -4.25 7.18 21.32
N VAL A 34 -4.74 5.97 21.61
CA VAL A 34 -5.22 5.01 20.60
C VAL A 34 -6.38 5.60 19.79
N ASN A 35 -7.40 6.16 20.45
CA ASN A 35 -8.54 6.78 19.76
C ASN A 35 -8.11 7.98 18.91
N LYS A 36 -7.16 8.80 19.37
CA LYS A 36 -6.63 9.93 18.59
C LYS A 36 -5.91 9.46 17.33
N ARG A 37 -5.17 8.35 17.38
CA ARG A 37 -4.54 7.75 16.19
C ARG A 37 -5.58 7.19 15.23
N ASN A 38 -6.52 6.39 15.71
CA ASN A 38 -7.55 5.77 14.88
C ASN A 38 -8.44 6.82 14.19
N ASN A 39 -8.81 7.90 14.88
CA ASN A 39 -9.61 8.96 14.27
C ASN A 39 -8.87 9.73 13.18
N LYS A 40 -7.53 9.86 13.27
CA LYS A 40 -6.74 10.43 12.17
C LYS A 40 -6.77 9.51 10.95
N ILE A 41 -6.59 8.21 11.15
CA ILE A 41 -6.58 7.22 10.06
C ILE A 41 -7.95 7.17 9.37
N LYS A 42 -9.05 7.15 10.12
CA LYS A 42 -10.41 7.22 9.55
C LYS A 42 -10.66 8.46 8.69
N GLY A 43 -10.06 9.59 9.04
CA GLY A 43 -10.14 10.81 8.23
C GLY A 43 -9.41 10.68 6.89
N PHE A 44 -8.27 9.98 6.87
CA PHE A 44 -7.54 9.67 5.63
C PHE A 44 -8.29 8.66 4.76
N GLU A 45 -8.88 7.61 5.35
CA GLU A 45 -9.72 6.65 4.61
C GLU A 45 -10.89 7.34 3.91
N GLN A 46 -11.55 8.30 4.58
CA GLN A 46 -12.65 9.07 3.98
C GLN A 46 -12.20 9.99 2.85
N LEU A 47 -10.98 10.54 2.90
CA LEU A 47 -10.41 11.34 1.82
C LEU A 47 -10.07 10.47 0.62
N LEU A 48 -9.43 9.31 0.84
CA LEU A 48 -9.12 8.35 -0.23
C LEU A 48 -10.38 7.82 -0.91
N VAL A 49 -11.44 7.49 -0.14
CA VAL A 49 -12.71 7.06 -0.71
C VAL A 49 -13.38 8.17 -1.52
N LYS A 50 -13.24 9.44 -1.13
CA LYS A 50 -13.77 10.56 -1.92
C LYS A 50 -12.98 10.77 -3.21
N GLU A 51 -11.65 10.72 -3.15
CA GLU A 51 -10.76 10.86 -4.29
C GLU A 51 -10.99 9.73 -5.31
N LEU A 52 -11.09 8.48 -4.85
CA LEU A 52 -11.44 7.34 -5.71
C LEU A 52 -12.84 7.47 -6.34
N ASN A 53 -13.83 7.96 -5.59
CA ASN A 53 -15.16 8.18 -6.16
C ASN A 53 -15.17 9.33 -7.19
N GLU A 54 -14.39 10.40 -6.98
CA GLU A 54 -14.25 11.50 -7.94
C GLU A 54 -13.52 11.06 -9.21
N GLU A 55 -12.50 10.19 -9.10
CA GLU A 55 -11.83 9.56 -10.24
C GLU A 55 -12.76 8.60 -11.02
N MET A 56 -13.56 7.79 -10.31
CA MET A 56 -14.56 6.90 -10.94
C MET A 56 -15.67 7.68 -11.67
N ILE A 57 -16.12 8.81 -11.13
CA ILE A 57 -17.13 9.66 -11.80
C ILE A 57 -16.51 10.35 -13.02
N SER A 58 -15.27 10.82 -12.92
CA SER A 58 -14.55 11.45 -14.03
C SER A 58 -14.28 10.48 -15.19
N THR A 59 -13.98 9.21 -14.89
CA THR A 59 -13.81 8.16 -15.90
C THR A 59 -15.15 7.72 -16.52
N SER A 60 -16.24 7.66 -15.73
CA SER A 60 -17.56 7.25 -16.23
C SER A 60 -18.18 8.17 -17.28
N ASN A 61 -17.87 9.48 -17.25
CA ASN A 61 -18.34 10.44 -18.26
C ASN A 61 -17.51 10.41 -19.55
N SER A 62 -16.33 9.78 -19.54
CA SER A 62 -15.47 9.66 -20.73
C SER A 62 -15.66 8.33 -21.49
N THR A 63 -16.36 7.34 -20.91
CA THR A 63 -16.40 5.96 -21.43
C THR A 63 -17.58 5.63 -22.33
N VAL A 64 -18.41 6.59 -22.74
CA VAL A 64 -19.57 6.29 -23.60
C VAL A 64 -19.22 6.25 -25.10
N ASN A 65 -18.06 6.76 -25.53
CA ASN A 65 -17.71 6.87 -26.96
C ASN A 65 -16.55 5.99 -27.48
N GLU A 66 -15.96 5.10 -26.68
CA GLU A 66 -14.81 4.27 -27.15
C GLU A 66 -14.98 2.78 -26.85
N ILE A 67 -16.18 2.24 -27.07
CA ILE A 67 -16.36 0.79 -27.26
C ILE A 67 -16.03 0.47 -28.72
N SER A 68 -14.77 0.62 -29.11
CA SER A 68 -14.28 0.07 -30.37
C SER A 68 -12.88 -0.50 -30.20
N LYS A 69 -12.82 -1.83 -30.03
CA LYS A 69 -11.61 -2.68 -30.09
C LYS A 69 -10.58 -2.40 -29.00
N HIS A 70 -10.92 -2.73 -27.75
CA HIS A 70 -9.91 -2.82 -26.69
C HIS A 70 -9.05 -4.06 -26.94
N VAL A 71 -7.88 -3.87 -27.54
CA VAL A 71 -6.75 -4.76 -27.30
C VAL A 71 -6.39 -4.51 -25.83
N ASN A 72 -6.76 -5.42 -24.94
CA ASN A 72 -6.49 -5.32 -23.51
C ASN A 72 -4.97 -5.33 -23.33
N THR A 73 -4.36 -4.16 -23.23
CA THR A 73 -2.94 -4.01 -22.96
C THR A 73 -2.73 -4.39 -21.51
N VAL A 74 -2.21 -5.61 -21.28
CA VAL A 74 -1.95 -6.12 -19.94
C VAL A 74 -0.71 -5.40 -19.39
N VAL A 75 -0.89 -4.55 -18.38
CA VAL A 75 0.21 -3.81 -17.75
C VAL A 75 0.65 -4.52 -16.47
N ILE A 76 1.94 -4.87 -16.38
CA ILE A 76 2.51 -5.55 -15.19
C ILE A 76 3.37 -4.64 -14.30
N GLU A 77 3.43 -3.34 -14.61
CA GLU A 77 4.20 -2.37 -13.84
C GLU A 77 3.72 -2.26 -12.38
N GLY A 78 4.65 -2.12 -11.45
CA GLY A 78 4.34 -1.95 -10.02
C GLY A 78 3.93 -3.22 -9.28
N LEU A 79 3.85 -4.37 -9.95
CA LEU A 79 3.57 -5.65 -9.29
C LEU A 79 4.77 -6.12 -8.44
N PRO A 80 4.53 -6.83 -7.31
CA PRO A 80 5.61 -7.38 -6.51
C PRO A 80 6.46 -8.36 -7.33
N VAL A 81 7.78 -8.31 -7.17
CA VAL A 81 8.73 -9.23 -7.85
C VAL A 81 8.35 -10.70 -7.66
N THR A 82 7.91 -11.08 -6.46
CA THR A 82 7.47 -12.45 -6.18
C THR A 82 6.27 -12.87 -7.02
N PHE A 83 5.37 -11.94 -7.32
CA PHE A 83 4.23 -12.16 -8.20
C PHE A 83 4.69 -12.25 -9.65
N LEU A 84 5.57 -11.35 -10.11
CA LEU A 84 6.16 -11.40 -11.45
C LEU A 84 6.87 -12.74 -11.72
N LEU A 85 7.60 -13.26 -10.73
CA LEU A 85 8.25 -14.56 -10.83
C LEU A 85 7.27 -15.74 -10.84
N LYS A 86 6.12 -15.62 -10.17
CA LYS A 86 5.04 -16.63 -10.25
C LYS A 86 4.41 -16.62 -11.64
N LEU A 87 3.99 -15.45 -12.10
CA LEU A 87 3.42 -15.24 -13.43
C LEU A 87 4.36 -15.76 -14.52
N GLY A 88 5.63 -15.36 -14.46
CA GLY A 88 6.65 -15.81 -15.40
C GLY A 88 6.83 -17.32 -15.39
N LYS A 89 6.80 -17.99 -14.23
CA LYS A 89 6.91 -19.45 -14.16
C LYS A 89 5.70 -20.18 -14.74
N GLU A 90 4.53 -19.58 -14.65
CA GLU A 90 3.26 -20.21 -15.04
C GLU A 90 3.00 -20.07 -16.55
N PHE A 91 3.38 -18.93 -17.14
CA PHE A 91 3.10 -18.62 -18.54
C PHE A 91 4.35 -18.54 -19.43
N PHE A 92 5.53 -18.24 -18.88
CA PHE A 92 6.76 -17.95 -19.64
C PHE A 92 8.00 -18.59 -19.00
N SER A 93 7.96 -19.91 -18.77
CA SER A 93 9.02 -20.65 -18.06
C SER A 93 10.40 -20.55 -18.72
N ASP A 94 10.42 -20.29 -20.02
CA ASP A 94 11.64 -20.30 -20.84
C ASP A 94 12.39 -18.96 -20.81
N LEU A 95 11.80 -17.92 -20.20
CA LEU A 95 12.46 -16.62 -20.05
C LEU A 95 13.68 -16.72 -19.13
N GLU A 96 14.84 -16.34 -19.67
CA GLU A 96 16.10 -16.26 -18.93
C GLU A 96 16.00 -15.35 -17.71
N ALA A 97 15.30 -14.21 -17.84
CA ALA A 97 15.06 -13.28 -16.74
C ALA A 97 14.29 -13.91 -15.57
N VAL A 98 13.39 -14.85 -15.83
CA VAL A 98 12.64 -15.57 -14.79
C VAL A 98 13.52 -16.68 -14.19
N LYS A 99 14.21 -17.44 -15.04
CA LYS A 99 15.03 -18.60 -14.65
C LYS A 99 16.27 -18.20 -13.83
N TYR A 100 16.93 -17.11 -14.22
CA TYR A 100 18.20 -16.68 -13.65
C TYR A 100 18.07 -15.52 -12.67
N TYR A 101 16.84 -15.13 -12.30
CA TYR A 101 16.60 -14.01 -11.39
C TYR A 101 17.38 -14.11 -10.06
N TYR A 102 17.61 -15.31 -9.53
CA TYR A 102 18.41 -15.51 -8.31
C TYR A 102 19.76 -16.18 -8.56
N ASN A 103 20.18 -16.34 -9.81
CA ASN A 103 21.45 -16.98 -10.15
C ASN A 103 22.58 -15.94 -10.27
N SER A 104 23.45 -15.89 -9.27
CA SER A 104 24.57 -14.94 -9.24
C SER A 104 25.64 -15.19 -10.29
N LYS A 105 25.62 -16.35 -11.00
CA LYS A 105 26.54 -16.63 -12.11
C LYS A 105 26.16 -15.88 -13.39
N HIS A 106 24.92 -15.41 -13.48
CA HIS A 106 24.43 -14.59 -14.59
C HIS A 106 24.15 -13.19 -14.07
N GLU A 107 25.19 -12.36 -14.05
CA GLU A 107 25.15 -11.03 -13.43
C GLU A 107 24.07 -10.13 -14.03
N ASP A 108 23.84 -10.20 -15.34
CA ASP A 108 22.85 -9.39 -16.05
C ASP A 108 21.41 -9.60 -15.53
N PHE A 109 21.09 -10.83 -15.12
CA PHE A 109 19.77 -11.23 -14.66
C PHE A 109 19.65 -11.29 -13.13
N TYR A 110 20.77 -11.24 -12.40
CA TYR A 110 20.77 -11.43 -10.95
C TYR A 110 20.06 -10.28 -10.24
N LYS A 111 18.87 -10.57 -9.71
CA LYS A 111 17.98 -9.64 -9.00
C LYS A 111 17.66 -8.38 -9.78
N ASN A 112 17.73 -8.46 -11.11
CA ASN A 112 17.45 -7.34 -11.99
C ASN A 112 15.94 -7.23 -12.23
N ARG A 113 15.27 -6.39 -11.45
CA ARG A 113 13.82 -6.19 -11.53
C ARG A 113 13.40 -5.57 -12.86
N SER A 114 14.11 -4.54 -13.31
CA SER A 114 13.76 -3.81 -14.55
C SER A 114 13.79 -4.75 -15.75
N LEU A 115 14.83 -5.58 -15.85
CA LEU A 115 14.96 -6.57 -16.92
C LEU A 115 13.86 -7.64 -16.86
N LEU A 116 13.46 -8.06 -15.67
CA LEU A 116 12.34 -9.00 -15.47
C LEU A 116 11.01 -8.41 -15.95
N GLU A 117 10.72 -7.16 -15.57
CA GLU A 117 9.50 -6.46 -15.98
C GLU A 117 9.47 -6.25 -17.50
N GLU A 118 10.54 -5.75 -18.09
CA GLU A 118 10.63 -5.52 -19.54
C GLU A 118 10.51 -6.82 -20.34
N SER A 119 11.21 -7.88 -19.92
CA SER A 119 11.17 -9.18 -20.60
C SER A 119 9.77 -9.79 -20.53
N LEU A 120 9.13 -9.75 -19.35
CA LEU A 120 7.77 -10.28 -19.19
C LEU A 120 6.75 -9.46 -19.97
N GLN A 121 6.84 -8.12 -19.94
CA GLN A 121 5.93 -7.24 -20.67
C GLN A 121 6.04 -7.49 -22.18
N SER A 122 7.27 -7.65 -22.67
CA SER A 122 7.54 -7.99 -24.07
C SER A 122 6.97 -9.36 -24.44
N SER A 123 7.16 -10.37 -23.61
CA SER A 123 6.61 -11.71 -23.84
C SER A 123 5.09 -11.73 -23.82
N ILE A 124 4.45 -11.00 -22.91
CA ILE A 124 2.99 -10.87 -22.86
C ILE A 124 2.46 -10.21 -24.13
N ASN A 125 3.09 -9.13 -24.57
CA ASN A 125 2.68 -8.41 -25.78
C ASN A 125 2.82 -9.29 -27.05
N ASN A 126 3.80 -10.19 -27.07
CA ASN A 126 4.03 -11.13 -28.18
C ASN A 126 3.24 -12.44 -28.07
N ALA A 127 2.63 -12.72 -26.92
CA ALA A 127 1.85 -13.93 -26.67
C ALA A 127 0.54 -13.93 -27.48
N SER A 128 -0.06 -15.12 -27.60
CA SER A 128 -1.37 -15.25 -28.25
C SER A 128 -2.45 -14.49 -27.47
N SER A 129 -3.53 -14.07 -28.15
CA SER A 129 -4.65 -13.39 -27.47
C SER A 129 -5.27 -14.23 -26.35
N GLU A 130 -5.26 -15.56 -26.47
CA GLU A 130 -5.74 -16.46 -25.42
C GLU A 130 -4.85 -16.45 -24.18
N GLU A 131 -3.52 -16.44 -24.36
CA GLU A 131 -2.56 -16.34 -23.25
C GLU A 131 -2.64 -14.96 -22.58
N GLN A 132 -2.78 -13.88 -23.35
CA GLN A 132 -2.96 -12.54 -22.80
C GLN A 132 -4.20 -12.45 -21.90
N LEU A 133 -5.30 -13.08 -22.31
CA LEU A 133 -6.51 -13.16 -21.48
C LEU A 133 -6.26 -13.92 -20.18
N LYS A 134 -5.61 -15.09 -20.24
CA LYS A 134 -5.27 -15.89 -19.04
C LYS A 134 -4.35 -15.12 -18.08
N VAL A 135 -3.37 -14.40 -18.62
CA VAL A 135 -2.49 -13.54 -17.81
C VAL A 135 -3.28 -12.41 -17.15
N SER A 136 -4.20 -11.77 -17.87
CA SER A 136 -5.05 -10.70 -17.32
C SER A 136 -5.96 -11.20 -16.19
N GLU A 137 -6.50 -12.42 -16.33
CA GLU A 137 -7.29 -13.09 -15.30
C GLU A 137 -6.44 -13.43 -14.07
N PHE A 138 -5.23 -13.95 -14.30
CA PHE A 138 -4.28 -14.25 -13.23
C PHE A 138 -3.88 -13.02 -12.41
N ILE A 139 -3.70 -11.86 -13.07
CA ILE A 139 -3.42 -10.58 -12.40
C ILE A 139 -4.63 -10.09 -11.60
N SER A 140 -5.85 -10.30 -12.11
CA SER A 140 -7.08 -9.87 -11.44
C SER A 140 -7.38 -10.69 -10.17
N ASN A 141 -6.92 -11.94 -10.11
CA ASN A 141 -7.06 -12.84 -8.96
C ASN A 141 -6.02 -12.60 -7.83
N LYS A 142 -5.39 -11.43 -7.79
CA LYS A 142 -4.29 -11.07 -6.87
C LYS A 142 -4.73 -10.88 -5.41
#